data_AF-A0AAJ0CTC6-F1
#
_entry.id   AF-A0AAJ0CTC6-F1
#
_cell.length_a   1.000
_cell.length_b   1.000
_cell.length_c   1.000
_cell.angle_alpha   90.00
_cell.angle_beta   90.00
_cell.angle_gamma   90.00
#
_symmetry.space_group_name_H-M   'P 1'
#
loop_
_entity.id
_entity.type
_entity.pdbx_description
1 polymer ?
#
loop_
_entity_poly.entity_id
_entity_poly.type
_entity_poly.pdbx_seq_one_letter_code
_entity_poly.pdbx_strand_id
1 'polypeptide(L)'
;MISGLIVTALALVARASENFPTTTPAPRLNRLMCGIGPPSEELLATLQELGKEEKLSKRDFNNTTTPVKIDVYVNIITRGANDQNNITDQSLDGAVQILNKDYKDAQVSFNLKKTNRVVNAAWARRKNETTMRKSLRQGDKSALNLYFMELVSDPRGVVIGEATFPDDMLGEDGLSQDGVYFAHDTLPGRTIFNETWHNIFSHEIGHWLGLLHTFHGGCDGMGDAIDDTPPEARSSGDCQPHDTCPNQIGVDSVDNHMNYGLNTNCITKFTPNQLTRIHTLWGRFRDVAGGFTPTSKKFGKFQEPSQPGSKECQGNKADSEECLGTTAWCDLKANGDTKAAEACKDSRSPPPKKWQEKCLEVALPVYQECRSQKPQQCNDQVINDVGKACAKQQLKWTKCMEVFKPLLQLCKSDSCQADVSIKTKWACKS
;
A
#
# COMPACT_ATOMS: atom_id res chain seq x y z
N MET A 1 35.73 17.01 73.83
CA MET A 1 36.13 15.64 73.45
C MET A 1 34.88 14.78 73.43
N ILE A 2 34.64 14.09 72.30
CA ILE A 2 33.97 12.77 72.16
C ILE A 2 32.48 12.68 72.55
N SER A 3 31.55 12.68 71.58
CA SER A 3 30.87 11.50 70.96
C SER A 3 29.68 11.01 71.79
N GLY A 4 28.51 10.62 71.28
CA GLY A 4 27.95 10.43 69.93
C GLY A 4 26.52 9.86 70.08
N LEU A 5 25.87 9.55 68.95
CA LEU A 5 24.56 8.90 68.78
C LEU A 5 23.29 9.73 69.05
N ILE A 6 22.72 10.29 67.97
CA ILE A 6 21.26 10.37 67.83
C ILE A 6 20.88 9.78 66.47
N VAL A 7 20.04 8.75 66.55
CA VAL A 7 19.46 7.95 65.48
C VAL A 7 18.51 8.81 64.65
N THR A 8 18.75 8.91 63.35
CA THR A 8 17.81 9.45 62.37
C THR A 8 16.72 8.42 62.09
N ALA A 9 15.48 8.72 62.50
CA ALA A 9 14.30 7.96 62.10
C ALA A 9 13.96 8.28 60.63
N LEU A 10 14.16 7.31 59.74
CA LEU A 10 13.57 7.31 58.40
C LEU A 10 12.07 7.07 58.52
N ALA A 11 11.27 8.09 58.18
CA ALA A 11 9.85 7.89 57.87
C ALA A 11 9.74 7.34 56.44
N LEU A 12 9.59 6.02 56.30
CA LEU A 12 9.09 5.40 55.08
C LEU A 12 7.62 5.81 54.89
N VAL A 13 7.36 6.68 53.91
CA VAL A 13 6.01 6.77 53.34
C VAL A 13 5.94 5.72 52.26
N ALA A 14 5.34 4.56 52.61
CA ALA A 14 4.96 3.54 51.65
C ALA A 14 3.93 4.14 50.68
N ARG A 15 4.34 4.41 49.44
CA ARG A 15 3.40 4.51 48.33
C ARG A 15 3.07 3.10 47.90
N ALA A 16 1.78 2.76 47.98
CA ALA A 16 1.24 1.51 47.48
C ALA A 16 1.73 1.27 46.04
N SER A 17 2.44 0.17 45.81
CA SER A 17 2.58 -0.37 44.47
C SER A 17 1.21 -0.90 44.08
N GLU A 18 0.54 -0.22 43.18
CA GLU A 18 -0.55 -0.85 42.46
C GLU A 18 0.06 -2.00 41.64
N ASN A 19 -0.18 -3.22 42.13
CA ASN A 19 0.08 -4.44 41.39
C ASN A 19 -0.76 -4.40 40.12
N PHE A 20 -0.14 -4.04 39.00
CA PHE A 20 -0.73 -4.28 37.70
C PHE A 20 -0.81 -5.79 37.49
N PRO A 21 -1.99 -6.36 37.21
CA PRO A 21 -2.10 -7.77 36.88
C PRO A 21 -1.33 -8.04 35.60
N THR A 22 -0.20 -8.73 35.73
CA THR A 22 0.45 -9.46 34.66
C THR A 22 -0.52 -10.55 34.19
N THR A 23 -1.21 -10.31 33.08
CA THR A 23 -1.61 -11.28 32.03
C THR A 23 -2.75 -10.70 31.20
N THR A 24 -2.40 -9.87 30.23
CA THR A 24 -3.16 -9.74 28.99
C THR A 24 -2.15 -9.80 27.86
N PRO A 25 -2.30 -10.69 26.86
CA PRO A 25 -1.47 -10.61 25.67
C PRO A 25 -1.67 -9.21 25.08
N ALA A 26 -0.58 -8.53 24.71
CA ALA A 26 -0.67 -7.30 23.94
C ALA A 26 -1.65 -7.52 22.77
N PRO A 27 -2.58 -6.58 22.50
CA PRO A 27 -3.51 -6.74 21.39
C PRO A 27 -2.71 -6.99 20.11
N ARG A 28 -3.03 -8.12 19.45
CA ARG A 28 -2.23 -8.71 18.38
C ARG A 28 -1.88 -7.70 17.28
N LEU A 29 -0.61 -7.76 16.87
CA LEU A 29 0.13 -7.11 15.77
C LEU A 29 -0.52 -7.10 14.36
N ASN A 30 -1.84 -7.20 14.22
CA ASN A 30 -2.53 -7.24 12.91
C ASN A 30 -2.67 -5.86 12.22
N ARG A 31 -1.88 -4.86 12.59
CA ARG A 31 -2.14 -3.45 12.23
C ARG A 31 -0.91 -2.59 11.94
N LEU A 32 0.30 -3.14 11.90
CA LEU A 32 1.54 -2.37 11.72
C LEU A 32 2.19 -2.65 10.38
N MET A 33 1.80 -1.96 9.31
CA MET A 33 2.29 -2.28 7.97
C MET A 33 2.36 -1.08 7.03
N CYS A 34 3.13 -1.26 5.95
CA CYS A 34 3.24 -0.33 4.82
C CYS A 34 1.84 0.15 4.39
N GLY A 35 1.73 1.46 4.21
CA GLY A 35 0.49 2.16 3.87
C GLY A 35 0.19 2.23 2.39
N ILE A 36 1.01 1.60 1.54
CA ILE A 36 0.89 1.75 0.09
C ILE A 36 -0.48 1.29 -0.42
N GLY A 37 -1.03 2.07 -1.35
CA GLY A 37 -2.25 1.71 -2.06
C GLY A 37 -2.05 0.55 -3.04
N PRO A 38 -3.14 0.03 -3.63
CA PRO A 38 -2.99 -0.93 -4.73
C PRO A 38 -2.28 -0.26 -5.92
N PRO A 39 -1.43 -1.00 -6.67
CA PRO A 39 -0.82 -0.49 -7.89
C PRO A 39 -1.88 -0.19 -8.94
N SER A 40 -1.57 0.75 -9.85
CA SER A 40 -2.48 1.05 -10.97
C SER A 40 -2.53 -0.11 -11.99
N GLU A 41 -3.59 -0.15 -12.80
CA GLU A 41 -3.69 -1.09 -13.91
C GLU A 41 -2.55 -0.89 -14.93
N GLU A 42 -2.09 0.35 -15.12
CA GLU A 42 -1.00 0.68 -16.04
C GLU A 42 0.35 0.16 -15.52
N LEU A 43 0.60 0.30 -14.21
CA LEU A 43 1.77 -0.26 -13.58
C LEU A 43 1.75 -1.79 -13.64
N LEU A 44 0.63 -2.43 -13.31
CA LEU A 44 0.52 -3.89 -13.38
C LEU A 44 0.77 -4.41 -14.80
N ALA A 45 0.19 -3.77 -15.82
CA ALA A 45 0.42 -4.13 -17.21
C ALA A 45 1.91 -3.96 -17.61
N THR A 46 2.52 -2.86 -17.18
CA THR A 46 3.96 -2.60 -17.38
C THR A 46 4.81 -3.69 -16.72
N LEU A 47 4.54 -4.05 -15.46
CA LEU A 47 5.29 -5.06 -14.73
C LEU A 47 5.19 -6.45 -15.36
N GLN A 48 4.02 -6.81 -15.90
CA GLN A 48 3.85 -8.07 -16.62
C GLN A 48 4.62 -8.11 -17.95
N GLU A 49 4.61 -7.01 -18.70
CA GLU A 49 5.38 -6.87 -19.94
C GLU A 49 6.88 -7.06 -19.65
N LEU A 50 7.39 -6.30 -18.66
CA LEU A 50 8.79 -6.37 -18.25
C LEU A 50 9.16 -7.76 -17.74
N GLY A 51 8.31 -8.43 -16.96
CA GLY A 51 8.57 -9.80 -16.49
C GLY A 51 8.72 -10.79 -17.64
N LYS A 52 7.90 -10.67 -18.70
CA LYS A 52 8.03 -11.51 -19.90
C LYS A 52 9.32 -11.21 -20.67
N GLU A 53 9.70 -9.94 -20.79
CA GLU A 53 10.95 -9.54 -21.46
C GLU A 53 12.18 -10.00 -20.69
N GLU A 54 12.19 -9.82 -19.37
CA GLU A 54 13.29 -10.18 -18.48
C GLU A 54 13.55 -11.69 -18.49
N LYS A 55 12.49 -12.52 -18.47
CA LYS A 55 12.55 -13.99 -18.66
C LYS A 55 13.31 -14.41 -19.92
N LEU A 56 13.09 -13.68 -21.02
CA LEU A 56 13.67 -13.99 -22.31
C LEU A 56 15.08 -13.40 -22.46
N SER A 57 15.40 -12.38 -21.65
CA SER A 57 16.68 -11.69 -21.68
C SER A 57 17.74 -12.50 -20.91
N LYS A 58 18.89 -12.75 -21.54
CA LYS A 58 20.10 -13.23 -20.85
C LYS A 58 20.94 -12.05 -20.34
N ARG A 59 20.30 -11.04 -19.75
CA ARG A 59 20.97 -9.79 -19.41
C ARG A 59 21.98 -10.05 -18.30
N ASP A 60 23.25 -9.80 -18.59
CA ASP A 60 24.28 -9.80 -17.56
C ASP A 60 24.21 -8.48 -16.79
N PHE A 61 23.54 -8.52 -15.64
CA PHE A 61 23.31 -7.36 -14.78
C PHE A 61 24.62 -6.64 -14.43
N ASN A 62 25.71 -7.36 -14.16
CA ASN A 62 26.96 -6.74 -13.72
C ASN A 62 27.72 -6.04 -14.84
N ASN A 63 27.54 -6.46 -16.09
CA ASN A 63 28.24 -5.89 -17.24
C ASN A 63 27.45 -4.84 -18.03
N THR A 64 26.14 -4.74 -17.82
CA THR A 64 25.26 -3.88 -18.65
C THR A 64 24.49 -2.82 -17.89
N THR A 65 24.56 -2.83 -16.56
CA THR A 65 23.82 -1.91 -15.70
C THR A 65 24.66 -0.70 -15.32
N THR A 66 24.12 0.51 -15.55
CA THR A 66 24.74 1.75 -15.10
C THR A 66 24.38 2.01 -13.64
N PRO A 67 25.35 2.27 -12.74
CA PRO A 67 25.05 2.61 -11.36
C PRO A 67 24.11 3.81 -11.24
N VAL A 68 23.09 3.69 -10.39
CA VAL A 68 22.09 4.74 -10.15
C VAL A 68 22.48 5.53 -8.91
N LYS A 69 22.43 6.86 -9.03
CA LYS A 69 22.70 7.79 -7.93
C LYS A 69 21.45 8.62 -7.68
N ILE A 70 20.85 8.44 -6.50
CA ILE A 70 19.60 9.08 -6.11
C ILE A 70 19.92 10.19 -5.14
N ASP A 71 19.57 11.42 -5.51
CA ASP A 71 19.63 12.55 -4.62
C ASP A 71 18.44 12.51 -3.65
N VAL A 72 18.74 12.58 -2.35
CA VAL A 72 17.75 12.44 -1.27
C VAL A 72 17.52 13.77 -0.58
N TYR A 73 16.24 14.13 -0.45
CA TYR A 73 15.77 15.29 0.29
C TYR A 73 14.92 14.84 1.47
N VAL A 74 15.39 15.12 2.68
CA VAL A 74 14.72 14.73 3.92
C VAL A 74 13.88 15.91 4.42
N ASN A 75 12.63 15.65 4.75
CA ASN A 75 11.70 16.60 5.36
C ASN A 75 11.27 16.05 6.72
N ILE A 76 11.63 16.74 7.79
CA ILE A 76 11.28 16.39 9.17
C ILE A 76 10.19 17.34 9.62
N ILE A 77 9.01 16.80 9.88
CA ILE A 77 7.83 17.58 10.22
C ILE A 77 7.41 17.28 11.65
N THR A 78 7.45 18.29 12.52
CA THR A 78 7.10 18.16 13.95
C THR A 78 6.00 19.14 14.36
N ARG A 79 5.34 18.87 15.50
CA ARG A 79 4.33 19.78 16.07
C ARG A 79 4.95 21.03 16.69
N GLY A 80 6.03 20.87 17.46
CA GLY A 80 6.77 21.95 18.07
C GLY A 80 8.23 22.00 17.64
N ALA A 81 8.86 23.16 17.80
CA ALA A 81 10.29 23.33 17.54
C ALA A 81 11.15 22.44 18.43
N ASN A 82 10.76 22.26 19.70
CA ASN A 82 11.49 21.42 20.65
C ASN A 82 11.56 19.94 20.23
N ASP A 83 10.54 19.45 19.53
CA ASP A 83 10.48 18.06 19.07
C ASP A 83 11.52 17.77 17.98
N GLN A 84 11.95 18.80 17.23
CA GLN A 84 12.96 18.65 16.19
C GLN A 84 14.31 18.20 16.76
N ASN A 85 14.64 18.64 17.97
CA ASN A 85 15.90 18.29 18.64
C ASN A 85 15.99 16.80 18.99
N ASN A 86 14.85 16.11 19.06
CA ASN A 86 14.83 14.67 19.32
C ASN A 86 15.24 13.88 18.07
N ILE A 87 15.13 14.46 16.86
CA ILE A 87 15.51 13.80 15.61
C ILE A 87 16.88 14.31 15.21
N THR A 88 17.91 13.51 15.46
CA THR A 88 19.31 13.89 15.25
C THR A 88 19.73 13.63 13.81
N ASP A 89 20.67 14.43 13.29
CA ASP A 89 21.23 14.19 11.96
C ASP A 89 21.91 12.80 11.88
N GLN A 90 22.49 12.33 12.98
CA GLN A 90 23.03 10.97 13.09
C GLN A 90 21.97 9.88 12.81
N SER A 91 20.74 10.04 13.28
CA SER A 91 19.66 9.09 12.99
C SER A 91 19.27 9.10 11.50
N LEU A 92 19.31 10.26 10.85
CA LEU A 92 19.05 10.40 9.41
C LEU A 92 20.16 9.78 8.57
N ASP A 93 21.41 10.05 8.94
CA ASP A 93 22.59 9.45 8.32
C ASP A 93 22.53 7.93 8.44
N GLY A 94 22.12 7.41 9.61
CA GLY A 94 21.89 5.98 9.82
C GLY A 94 20.84 5.40 8.88
N ALA A 95 19.72 6.10 8.63
CA ALA A 95 18.70 5.65 7.68
C ALA A 95 19.22 5.62 6.24
N VAL A 96 19.99 6.63 5.82
CA VAL A 96 20.62 6.67 4.50
C VAL A 96 21.73 5.62 4.36
N GLN A 97 22.43 5.28 5.44
CA GLN A 97 23.41 4.19 5.47
C GLN A 97 22.74 2.81 5.32
N ILE A 98 21.59 2.59 5.96
CA ILE A 98 20.78 1.37 5.76
C ILE A 98 20.42 1.23 4.28
N LEU A 99 19.89 2.28 3.65
CA LEU A 99 19.55 2.26 2.22
C LEU A 99 20.77 1.96 1.35
N ASN A 100 21.90 2.64 1.56
CA ASN A 100 23.11 2.39 0.78
C ASN A 100 23.69 0.98 0.97
N LYS A 101 23.46 0.36 2.14
CA LYS A 101 23.84 -1.02 2.40
C LYS A 101 22.95 -2.00 1.64
N ASP A 102 21.63 -1.87 1.81
CA ASP A 102 20.65 -2.84 1.31
C ASP A 102 20.50 -2.78 -0.22
N TYR A 103 20.76 -1.62 -0.82
CA TYR A 103 20.72 -1.43 -2.28
C TYR A 103 22.08 -1.53 -2.98
N LYS A 104 23.15 -1.87 -2.24
CA LYS A 104 24.51 -1.95 -2.78
C LYS A 104 24.60 -2.91 -3.96
N ASP A 105 23.99 -4.08 -3.84
CA ASP A 105 24.00 -5.12 -4.87
C ASP A 105 23.15 -4.71 -6.09
N ALA A 106 22.17 -3.83 -5.89
CA ALA A 106 21.46 -3.17 -6.97
C ALA A 106 22.31 -2.12 -7.68
N GLN A 107 23.54 -1.80 -7.24
CA GLN A 107 24.30 -0.65 -7.73
C GLN A 107 23.53 0.68 -7.65
N VAL A 108 22.65 0.81 -6.65
CA VAL A 108 21.91 2.05 -6.35
C VAL A 108 22.53 2.68 -5.12
N SER A 109 22.78 3.98 -5.17
CA SER A 109 23.33 4.75 -4.06
C SER A 109 22.49 5.98 -3.76
N PHE A 110 22.38 6.33 -2.49
CA PHE A 110 21.56 7.42 -1.97
C PHE A 110 22.45 8.50 -1.38
N ASN A 111 22.31 9.72 -1.88
CA ASN A 111 23.12 10.86 -1.52
C ASN A 111 22.24 11.94 -0.87
N LEU A 112 22.38 12.13 0.45
CA LEU A 112 21.65 13.15 1.18
C LEU A 112 22.08 14.55 0.72
N LYS A 113 21.16 15.28 0.08
CA LYS A 113 21.39 16.66 -0.39
C LYS A 113 20.98 17.71 0.62
N LYS A 114 19.85 17.49 1.30
CA LYS A 114 19.28 18.49 2.20
C LYS A 114 18.36 17.86 3.23
N THR A 115 18.41 18.40 4.43
CA THR A 115 17.44 18.16 5.49
C THR A 115 16.66 19.44 5.75
N ASN A 116 15.36 19.42 5.48
CA ASN A 116 14.42 20.46 5.86
C ASN A 116 13.78 20.08 7.20
N ARG A 117 13.74 21.01 8.14
CA ARG A 117 13.04 20.84 9.42
C ARG A 117 11.88 21.83 9.50
N VAL A 118 10.66 21.32 9.62
CA VAL A 118 9.42 22.09 9.50
C VAL A 118 8.60 21.91 10.78
N VAL A 119 8.18 23.03 11.38
CA VAL A 119 7.22 23.02 12.49
C VAL A 119 5.84 23.29 11.92
N ASN A 120 5.01 22.26 11.87
CA ASN A 120 3.62 22.39 11.44
C ASN A 120 2.79 21.28 12.07
N ALA A 121 1.95 21.64 13.06
CA ALA A 121 1.23 20.65 13.84
C ALA A 121 0.16 19.88 13.06
N ALA A 122 -0.37 20.44 11.96
CA ALA A 122 -1.30 19.74 11.09
C ALA A 122 -0.56 18.70 10.25
N TRP A 123 0.51 19.13 9.57
CA TRP A 123 1.33 18.26 8.73
C TRP A 123 1.99 17.13 9.53
N ALA A 124 2.48 17.43 10.75
CA ALA A 124 3.10 16.44 11.62
C ALA A 124 2.19 15.24 11.93
N ARG A 125 0.86 15.43 11.89
CA ARG A 125 -0.15 14.38 12.08
C ARG A 125 -0.84 13.99 10.78
N ARG A 126 -0.12 14.07 9.66
CA ARG A 126 -0.56 13.71 8.31
C ARG A 126 -1.82 14.45 7.81
N LYS A 127 -2.17 15.60 8.40
CA LYS A 127 -3.25 16.46 7.88
C LYS A 127 -2.71 17.36 6.80
N ASN A 128 -3.50 17.60 5.74
CA ASN A 128 -3.11 18.45 4.59
C ASN A 128 -1.83 17.98 3.89
N GLU A 129 -1.61 16.65 3.84
CA GLU A 129 -0.41 16.05 3.27
C GLU A 129 -0.18 16.46 1.81
N THR A 130 -1.23 16.60 1.00
CA THR A 130 -1.10 17.04 -0.40
C THR A 130 -0.46 18.42 -0.53
N THR A 131 -0.90 19.37 0.31
CA THR A 131 -0.34 20.73 0.36
C THR A 131 1.09 20.72 0.89
N MET A 132 1.36 19.89 1.91
CA MET A 132 2.70 19.73 2.46
C MET A 132 3.67 19.21 1.39
N ARG A 133 3.36 18.10 0.72
CA ARG A 133 4.23 17.49 -0.30
C ARG A 133 4.49 18.46 -1.44
N LYS A 134 3.44 19.15 -1.93
CA LYS A 134 3.56 20.19 -2.96
C LYS A 134 4.46 21.36 -2.54
N SER A 135 4.47 21.72 -1.25
CA SER A 135 5.31 22.80 -0.72
C SER A 135 6.75 22.39 -0.45
N LEU A 136 7.01 21.12 -0.16
CA LEU A 136 8.29 20.66 0.38
C LEU A 136 9.11 19.80 -0.60
N ARG A 137 8.46 19.21 -1.62
CA ARG A 137 9.16 18.38 -2.60
C ARG A 137 10.25 19.17 -3.31
N GLN A 138 11.41 18.57 -3.47
CA GLN A 138 12.55 19.13 -4.19
C GLN A 138 13.11 18.15 -5.23
N GLY A 139 13.78 18.70 -6.24
CA GLY A 139 14.37 17.94 -7.33
C GLY A 139 13.37 17.56 -8.41
N ASP A 140 13.86 16.83 -9.42
CA ASP A 140 13.06 16.30 -10.51
C ASP A 140 12.50 14.90 -10.17
N LYS A 141 12.12 14.13 -11.18
CA LYS A 141 11.59 12.76 -11.05
C LYS A 141 12.62 11.71 -10.59
N SER A 142 13.91 12.03 -10.66
CA SER A 142 15.01 11.19 -10.17
C SER A 142 15.30 11.40 -8.67
N ALA A 143 14.78 12.49 -8.08
CA ALA A 143 15.02 12.82 -6.69
C ALA A 143 14.04 12.12 -5.73
N LEU A 144 14.58 11.52 -4.67
CA LEU A 144 13.80 10.89 -3.61
C LEU A 144 13.51 11.90 -2.49
N ASN A 145 12.23 12.10 -2.18
CA ASN A 145 11.80 12.92 -1.06
C ASN A 145 11.28 12.04 0.06
N LEU A 146 11.87 12.18 1.26
CA LEU A 146 11.48 11.46 2.46
C LEU A 146 10.75 12.42 3.41
N TYR A 147 9.60 12.00 3.93
CA TYR A 147 8.75 12.78 4.84
C TYR A 147 8.64 12.06 6.17
N PHE A 148 9.37 12.55 7.17
CA PHE A 148 9.35 12.04 8.53
C PHE A 148 8.29 12.82 9.32
N MET A 149 7.19 12.15 9.72
CA MET A 149 6.11 12.75 10.53
C MET A 149 5.78 11.90 11.76
N GLU A 150 4.90 12.37 12.64
CA GLU A 150 4.53 11.61 13.83
C GLU A 150 3.83 10.30 13.44
N LEU A 151 3.93 9.30 14.31
CA LEU A 151 3.16 8.08 14.20
C LEU A 151 1.67 8.40 14.35
N VAL A 152 0.88 8.02 13.34
CA VAL A 152 -0.58 8.19 13.37
C VAL A 152 -1.22 6.81 13.27
N SER A 153 -2.15 6.53 14.18
CA SER A 153 -3.05 5.39 14.06
C SER A 153 -4.33 5.86 13.36
N ASP A 154 -4.78 5.08 12.38
CA ASP A 154 -6.07 5.22 11.73
C ASP A 154 -6.92 3.93 11.94
N PRO A 155 -8.15 3.84 11.41
CA PRO A 155 -8.99 2.65 11.55
C PRO A 155 -8.46 1.41 10.81
N ARG A 156 -7.51 1.56 9.88
CA ARG A 156 -6.81 0.47 9.18
C ARG A 156 -5.64 -0.05 10.01
N GLY A 157 -5.03 0.81 10.83
CA GLY A 157 -3.97 0.43 11.75
C GLY A 157 -2.99 1.56 12.05
N VAL A 158 -1.78 1.17 12.43
CA VAL A 158 -0.64 2.05 12.63
C VAL A 158 0.23 1.94 11.37
N VAL A 159 0.22 2.99 10.54
CA VAL A 159 1.06 3.06 9.33
C VAL A 159 2.40 3.67 9.72
N ILE A 160 3.50 2.94 9.47
CA ILE A 160 4.86 3.36 9.83
C ILE A 160 5.70 3.80 8.63
N GLY A 161 5.28 3.42 7.42
CA GLY A 161 5.90 3.74 6.15
C GLY A 161 4.82 3.78 5.05
N GLU A 162 4.99 4.66 4.06
CA GLU A 162 4.10 4.70 2.89
C GLU A 162 4.79 5.38 1.71
N ALA A 163 5.04 4.62 0.65
CA ALA A 163 5.55 5.11 -0.63
C ALA A 163 4.44 5.42 -1.65
N THR A 164 4.82 6.18 -2.67
CA THR A 164 4.12 6.25 -3.95
C THR A 164 4.78 5.31 -4.95
N PHE A 165 4.01 4.74 -5.88
CA PHE A 165 4.57 4.02 -7.01
C PHE A 165 5.16 4.99 -8.05
N PRO A 166 6.05 4.53 -8.95
CA PRO A 166 6.69 5.40 -9.93
C PRO A 166 5.72 5.95 -10.99
N ASP A 167 4.61 5.30 -11.30
CA ASP A 167 3.62 5.80 -12.26
C ASP A 167 2.66 6.84 -11.65
N ASP A 168 2.50 6.86 -10.31
CA ASP A 168 1.70 7.88 -9.61
C ASP A 168 2.17 9.31 -9.93
N MET A 169 3.45 9.48 -10.28
CA MET A 169 4.00 10.78 -10.61
C MET A 169 3.56 11.34 -11.97
N LEU A 170 2.99 10.50 -12.85
CA LEU A 170 2.62 10.87 -14.22
C LEU A 170 1.32 11.69 -14.30
N GLY A 171 0.51 11.68 -13.23
CA GLY A 171 -0.73 12.46 -13.16
C GLY A 171 -0.51 13.97 -12.99
N GLU A 172 -1.60 14.75 -13.11
CA GLU A 172 -1.59 16.18 -12.77
C GLU A 172 -1.20 16.37 -11.30
N ASP A 173 -0.21 17.23 -11.04
CA ASP A 173 0.46 17.38 -9.74
C ASP A 173 1.12 16.10 -9.17
N GLY A 174 1.12 14.98 -9.90
CA GLY A 174 1.59 13.67 -9.42
C GLY A 174 3.03 13.71 -8.92
N LEU A 175 3.93 14.31 -9.70
CA LEU A 175 5.32 14.51 -9.27
C LEU A 175 5.40 15.23 -7.93
N SER A 176 4.56 16.23 -7.66
CA SER A 176 4.58 16.97 -6.38
C SER A 176 4.18 16.11 -5.17
N GLN A 177 3.54 14.96 -5.41
CA GLN A 177 3.08 14.02 -4.40
C GLN A 177 4.03 12.82 -4.24
N ASP A 178 4.88 12.56 -5.23
CA ASP A 178 5.84 11.46 -5.21
C ASP A 178 6.75 11.52 -3.97
N GLY A 179 7.16 10.35 -3.47
CA GLY A 179 8.08 10.20 -2.34
C GLY A 179 7.51 9.34 -1.22
N VAL A 180 8.26 9.24 -0.13
CA VAL A 180 8.00 8.24 0.91
C VAL A 180 7.78 8.90 2.26
N TYR A 181 6.71 8.50 2.95
CA TYR A 181 6.48 8.82 4.35
C TYR A 181 7.12 7.78 5.26
N PHE A 182 7.65 8.22 6.39
CA PHE A 182 8.01 7.39 7.54
C PHE A 182 7.54 8.03 8.85
N ALA A 183 7.13 7.20 9.81
CA ALA A 183 6.98 7.64 11.18
C ALA A 183 8.35 7.96 11.79
N HIS A 184 8.46 9.02 12.61
CA HIS A 184 9.73 9.39 13.29
C HIS A 184 10.37 8.23 14.05
N ASP A 185 9.54 7.38 14.65
CA ASP A 185 9.94 6.28 15.50
C ASP A 185 10.54 5.07 14.76
N THR A 186 10.55 5.09 13.41
CA THR A 186 11.28 4.09 12.60
C THR A 186 12.76 4.42 12.44
N LEU A 187 13.18 5.66 12.75
CA LEU A 187 14.56 6.09 12.62
C LEU A 187 15.49 5.26 13.54
N PRO A 188 16.75 5.01 13.11
CA PRO A 188 17.74 4.32 13.93
C PRO A 188 17.86 4.88 15.34
N GLY A 189 17.92 3.97 16.32
CA GLY A 189 17.98 4.30 17.75
C GLY A 189 16.60 4.54 18.39
N ARG A 190 15.51 4.32 17.65
CA ARG A 190 14.13 4.40 18.14
C ARG A 190 13.41 3.07 17.95
N THR A 191 12.28 2.94 18.62
CA THR A 191 11.47 1.72 18.59
C THR A 191 9.99 2.05 18.54
N ILE A 192 9.21 1.23 17.83
CA ILE A 192 7.75 1.21 17.87
C ILE A 192 7.36 -0.13 18.48
N PHE A 193 6.55 -0.12 19.54
CA PHE A 193 6.17 -1.31 20.31
C PHE A 193 7.38 -2.13 20.81
N ASN A 194 8.45 -1.46 21.22
CA ASN A 194 9.73 -2.04 21.66
C ASN A 194 10.51 -2.79 20.57
N GLU A 195 10.18 -2.58 19.29
CA GLU A 195 10.86 -3.19 18.14
C GLU A 195 11.51 -2.13 17.24
N THR A 196 12.63 -2.47 16.61
CA THR A 196 13.30 -1.66 15.58
C THR A 196 12.72 -1.97 14.20
N TRP A 197 12.57 -0.95 13.35
CA TRP A 197 11.90 -1.08 12.05
C TRP A 197 12.80 -0.68 10.88
N HIS A 198 14.08 -1.02 10.91
CA HIS A 198 15.06 -0.58 9.90
C HIS A 198 14.73 -1.06 8.47
N ASN A 199 14.17 -2.26 8.35
CA ASN A 199 13.75 -2.86 7.09
C ASN A 199 12.64 -2.05 6.37
N ILE A 200 11.86 -1.23 7.08
CA ILE A 200 10.81 -0.41 6.46
C ILE A 200 11.40 0.57 5.44
N PHE A 201 12.62 1.07 5.66
CA PHE A 201 13.26 1.98 4.71
C PHE A 201 13.44 1.29 3.36
N SER A 202 14.06 0.12 3.36
CA SER A 202 14.34 -0.61 2.13
C SER A 202 13.06 -1.08 1.45
N HIS A 203 12.05 -1.48 2.23
CA HIS A 203 10.72 -1.88 1.75
C HIS A 203 10.00 -0.75 0.99
N GLU A 204 9.83 0.41 1.62
CA GLU A 204 9.10 1.52 1.00
C GLU A 204 9.85 2.11 -0.20
N ILE A 205 11.19 2.16 -0.14
CA ILE A 205 11.98 2.60 -1.29
C ILE A 205 11.86 1.58 -2.44
N GLY A 206 11.64 0.29 -2.13
CA GLY A 206 11.41 -0.75 -3.13
C GLY A 206 10.13 -0.48 -3.92
N HIS A 207 9.06 -0.09 -3.22
CA HIS A 207 7.84 0.39 -3.85
C HIS A 207 8.02 1.68 -4.66
N TRP A 208 8.79 2.65 -4.14
CA TRP A 208 9.10 3.87 -4.89
C TRP A 208 9.89 3.58 -6.18
N LEU A 209 10.70 2.52 -6.20
CA LEU A 209 11.38 1.98 -7.37
C LEU A 209 10.51 1.00 -8.19
N GLY A 210 9.28 0.73 -7.75
CA GLY A 210 8.23 0.03 -8.47
C GLY A 210 8.13 -1.47 -8.23
N LEU A 211 8.78 -2.00 -7.19
CA LEU A 211 8.58 -3.38 -6.75
C LEU A 211 7.23 -3.53 -6.04
N LEU A 212 6.57 -4.67 -6.23
CA LEU A 212 5.37 -5.04 -5.48
C LEU A 212 5.75 -5.86 -4.25
N HIS A 213 4.78 -6.06 -3.36
CA HIS A 213 4.90 -7.07 -2.32
C HIS A 213 5.09 -8.48 -2.93
N THR A 214 5.89 -9.35 -2.30
CA THR A 214 6.12 -10.73 -2.79
C THR A 214 4.84 -11.55 -2.87
N PHE A 215 3.90 -11.29 -1.95
CA PHE A 215 2.57 -11.90 -1.89
C PHE A 215 1.51 -11.18 -2.74
N HIS A 216 1.92 -10.28 -3.64
CA HIS A 216 0.98 -9.70 -4.59
C HIS A 216 0.49 -10.78 -5.56
N GLY A 217 -0.78 -10.70 -5.98
CA GLY A 217 -1.36 -11.66 -6.94
C GLY A 217 -1.71 -13.04 -6.36
N GLY A 218 -1.16 -13.45 -5.22
CA GLY A 218 -1.45 -14.75 -4.60
C GLY A 218 -0.90 -15.94 -5.40
N CYS A 219 -1.29 -17.16 -5.00
CA CYS A 219 -0.77 -18.40 -5.60
C CYS A 219 -1.15 -18.62 -7.06
N ASP A 220 -2.32 -18.13 -7.47
CA ASP A 220 -2.89 -18.40 -8.80
C ASP A 220 -2.81 -17.18 -9.73
N GLY A 221 -2.32 -16.05 -9.21
CA GLY A 221 -2.12 -14.83 -9.98
C GLY A 221 -0.74 -14.74 -10.61
N MET A 222 -0.41 -13.54 -11.06
CA MET A 222 0.90 -13.21 -11.66
C MET A 222 2.05 -13.10 -10.65
N GLY A 223 1.82 -13.35 -9.37
CA GLY A 223 2.75 -13.00 -8.30
C GLY A 223 3.04 -11.49 -8.25
N ASP A 224 4.26 -11.14 -7.84
CA ASP A 224 4.81 -9.79 -7.90
C ASP A 224 5.38 -9.42 -9.29
N ALA A 225 5.13 -10.26 -10.30
CA ALA A 225 5.64 -10.16 -11.67
C ALA A 225 7.16 -10.34 -11.81
N ILE A 226 7.80 -10.97 -10.83
CA ILE A 226 9.23 -11.24 -10.82
C ILE A 226 9.43 -12.76 -10.68
N ASP A 227 10.35 -13.30 -11.45
CA ASP A 227 10.39 -14.75 -11.69
C ASP A 227 11.09 -15.57 -10.61
N ASP A 228 12.06 -14.96 -9.93
CA ASP A 228 12.84 -15.59 -8.88
C ASP A 228 12.28 -15.30 -7.47
N THR A 229 11.10 -14.69 -7.42
CA THR A 229 10.24 -14.53 -6.25
C THR A 229 9.07 -15.50 -6.38
N PRO A 230 9.08 -16.63 -5.65
CA PRO A 230 7.96 -17.57 -5.66
C PRO A 230 6.65 -16.87 -5.28
N PRO A 231 5.51 -17.23 -5.90
CA PRO A 231 4.20 -16.70 -5.51
C PRO A 231 3.87 -17.04 -4.05
N GLU A 232 3.31 -16.08 -3.32
CA GLU A 232 2.91 -16.25 -1.92
C GLU A 232 1.45 -15.87 -1.74
N ALA A 233 0.69 -16.61 -0.93
CA ALA A 233 -0.73 -16.35 -0.71
C ALA A 233 -0.98 -15.12 0.19
N ARG A 234 -0.01 -14.80 1.04
CA ARG A 234 -0.06 -13.77 2.08
C ARG A 234 1.36 -13.45 2.54
N SER A 235 1.51 -12.34 3.25
CA SER A 235 2.78 -12.05 3.92
C SER A 235 3.19 -13.14 4.91
N SER A 236 4.51 -13.29 5.05
CA SER A 236 5.11 -14.34 5.87
C SER A 236 4.89 -14.11 7.36
N GLY A 237 5.01 -12.87 7.83
CA GLY A 237 4.78 -12.48 9.22
C GLY A 237 5.90 -12.89 10.19
N ASP A 238 6.74 -13.86 9.82
CA ASP A 238 7.91 -14.33 10.57
C ASP A 238 9.08 -14.71 9.62
N CYS A 239 10.19 -15.16 10.21
CA CYS A 239 11.40 -15.60 9.49
C CYS A 239 11.47 -17.12 9.26
N GLN A 240 10.45 -17.89 9.61
CA GLN A 240 10.52 -19.34 9.50
C GLN A 240 10.19 -19.75 8.07
N PRO A 241 10.96 -20.65 7.43
CA PRO A 241 10.63 -21.13 6.10
C PRO A 241 9.23 -21.76 6.08
N HIS A 242 8.39 -21.30 5.17
CA HIS A 242 7.09 -21.88 4.89
C HIS A 242 6.75 -21.71 3.42
N ASP A 243 5.73 -22.43 2.99
CA ASP A 243 5.26 -22.45 1.62
C ASP A 243 3.73 -22.30 1.66
N THR A 244 3.26 -21.10 1.37
CA THR A 244 1.82 -20.81 1.32
C THR A 244 1.20 -21.20 -0.02
N CYS A 245 2.02 -21.51 -1.03
CA CYS A 245 1.61 -21.91 -2.36
C CYS A 245 2.26 -23.23 -2.79
N PRO A 246 1.96 -24.36 -2.10
CA PRO A 246 2.67 -25.63 -2.29
C PRO A 246 2.48 -26.30 -3.65
N ASN A 247 1.56 -25.78 -4.47
CA ASN A 247 1.35 -26.21 -5.85
C ASN A 247 2.17 -25.38 -6.86
N GLN A 248 2.87 -24.33 -6.40
CA GLN A 248 3.78 -23.49 -7.18
C GLN A 248 5.23 -23.89 -6.91
N ILE A 249 6.15 -23.42 -7.77
CA ILE A 249 7.58 -23.68 -7.60
C ILE A 249 8.16 -22.67 -6.61
N GLY A 250 8.80 -23.18 -5.56
CA GLY A 250 9.58 -22.38 -4.61
C GLY A 250 9.03 -22.45 -3.19
N VAL A 251 9.58 -21.63 -2.31
CA VAL A 251 9.09 -21.41 -0.93
C VAL A 251 8.96 -19.91 -0.72
N ASP A 252 8.13 -19.49 0.24
CA ASP A 252 7.89 -18.07 0.51
C ASP A 252 9.22 -17.35 0.79
N SER A 253 9.36 -16.15 0.21
CA SER A 253 10.55 -15.30 0.32
C SER A 253 10.54 -14.53 1.64
N VAL A 254 10.61 -15.26 2.75
CA VAL A 254 10.48 -14.73 4.13
C VAL A 254 11.56 -13.72 4.52
N ASP A 255 12.71 -13.73 3.83
CA ASP A 255 13.86 -12.84 4.05
C ASP A 255 13.92 -11.66 3.06
N ASN A 256 12.90 -11.53 2.20
CA ASN A 256 12.84 -10.50 1.16
C ASN A 256 12.40 -9.15 1.71
N HIS A 257 13.07 -8.07 1.29
CA HIS A 257 12.69 -6.70 1.67
C HIS A 257 11.25 -6.33 1.30
N MET A 258 10.65 -6.95 0.29
CA MET A 258 9.27 -6.71 -0.15
C MET A 258 8.23 -7.62 0.54
N ASN A 259 8.65 -8.48 1.46
CA ASN A 259 7.74 -9.21 2.33
C ASN A 259 7.46 -8.41 3.61
N TYR A 260 6.52 -8.89 4.42
CA TYR A 260 6.38 -8.42 5.79
C TYR A 260 6.83 -9.48 6.79
N GLY A 261 7.61 -9.05 7.78
CA GLY A 261 8.03 -9.88 8.90
C GLY A 261 8.04 -9.06 10.18
N LEU A 262 7.45 -9.60 11.24
CA LEU A 262 7.50 -9.01 12.57
C LEU A 262 8.85 -9.28 13.23
N ASN A 263 9.50 -8.27 13.81
CA ASN A 263 10.72 -8.47 14.59
C ASN A 263 11.84 -9.21 13.82
N THR A 264 12.15 -8.80 12.58
CA THR A 264 13.00 -9.62 11.70
C THR A 264 14.30 -8.94 11.28
N ASN A 265 15.39 -9.28 11.96
CA ASN A 265 16.75 -9.14 11.42
C ASN A 265 17.02 -10.05 10.20
N CYS A 266 16.04 -10.87 9.78
CA CYS A 266 16.17 -11.76 8.64
C CYS A 266 15.76 -11.11 7.31
N ILE A 267 14.90 -10.08 7.32
CA ILE A 267 14.56 -9.34 6.10
C ILE A 267 15.79 -8.52 5.67
N THR A 268 16.51 -9.02 4.67
CA THR A 268 17.90 -8.61 4.43
C THR A 268 18.29 -8.53 2.95
N LYS A 269 17.41 -8.93 2.03
CA LYS A 269 17.80 -9.00 0.62
C LYS A 269 16.66 -8.73 -0.36
N PHE A 270 17.07 -8.32 -1.57
CA PHE A 270 16.28 -8.44 -2.78
C PHE A 270 16.75 -9.66 -3.58
N THR A 271 15.91 -10.19 -4.46
CA THR A 271 16.32 -11.21 -5.43
C THR A 271 17.07 -10.60 -6.61
N PRO A 272 17.92 -11.37 -7.33
CA PRO A 272 18.59 -10.88 -8.53
C PRO A 272 17.66 -10.23 -9.58
N ASN A 273 16.46 -10.78 -9.80
CA ASN A 273 15.53 -10.18 -10.76
C ASN A 273 14.83 -8.93 -10.19
N GLN A 274 14.65 -8.80 -8.87
CA GLN A 274 14.24 -7.53 -8.26
C GLN A 274 15.29 -6.43 -8.50
N LEU A 275 16.59 -6.74 -8.39
CA LEU A 275 17.66 -5.79 -8.73
C LEU A 275 17.57 -5.34 -10.19
N THR A 276 17.36 -6.29 -11.11
CA THR A 276 17.16 -6.00 -12.54
C THR A 276 15.93 -5.12 -12.76
N ARG A 277 14.80 -5.46 -12.12
CA ARG A 277 13.54 -4.74 -12.25
C ARG A 277 13.65 -3.29 -11.76
N ILE A 278 14.37 -3.05 -10.66
CA ILE A 278 14.65 -1.70 -10.16
C ILE A 278 15.28 -0.83 -11.25
N HIS A 279 16.26 -1.35 -12.00
CA HIS A 279 16.91 -0.60 -13.08
C HIS A 279 16.01 -0.39 -14.29
N THR A 280 15.26 -1.41 -14.69
CA THR A 280 14.31 -1.31 -15.80
C THR A 280 13.25 -0.23 -15.51
N LEU A 281 12.69 -0.21 -14.30
CA LEU A 281 11.70 0.78 -13.88
C LEU A 281 12.32 2.15 -13.63
N TRP A 282 13.56 2.22 -13.12
CA TRP A 282 14.30 3.47 -13.04
C TRP A 282 14.43 4.13 -14.41
N GLY A 283 14.91 3.40 -15.42
CA GLY A 283 15.03 3.89 -16.79
C GLY A 283 13.68 4.32 -17.40
N ARG A 284 12.60 3.59 -17.11
CA ARG A 284 11.26 3.86 -17.64
C ARG A 284 10.61 5.09 -17.02
N PHE A 285 10.74 5.27 -15.70
CA PHE A 285 9.99 6.29 -14.99
C PHE A 285 10.87 7.45 -14.54
N ARG A 286 12.03 7.17 -13.94
CA ARG A 286 12.79 8.15 -13.14
C ARG A 286 14.01 8.74 -13.85
N ASP A 287 14.61 8.03 -14.81
CA ASP A 287 15.75 8.54 -15.56
C ASP A 287 15.37 9.77 -16.38
N VAL A 288 16.12 10.86 -16.19
CA VAL A 288 15.93 12.15 -16.86
C VAL A 288 16.59 12.19 -18.23
N ALA A 289 17.59 11.35 -18.49
CA ALA A 289 18.18 11.14 -19.81
C ALA A 289 17.40 10.08 -20.62
N GLY A 290 16.77 9.14 -19.92
CA GLY A 290 15.78 8.20 -20.45
C GLY A 290 14.53 8.94 -20.89
N GLY A 291 14.46 9.26 -22.19
CA GLY A 291 13.25 9.76 -22.82
C GLY A 291 12.15 8.71 -22.81
N PHE A 292 11.45 8.53 -21.68
CA PHE A 292 10.14 7.91 -21.72
C PHE A 292 9.19 8.87 -22.43
N THR A 293 9.02 8.64 -23.72
CA THR A 293 7.87 9.14 -24.44
C THR A 293 6.80 8.08 -24.20
N PRO A 294 5.70 8.37 -23.50
CA PRO A 294 4.56 7.45 -23.49
C PRO A 294 4.24 7.23 -24.95
N THR A 295 4.49 6.04 -25.49
CA THR A 295 4.06 5.76 -26.86
C THR A 295 2.56 5.86 -26.81
N SER A 296 2.01 6.93 -27.38
CA SER A 296 0.59 7.20 -27.56
C SER A 296 -0.12 6.18 -28.45
N LYS A 297 0.47 4.99 -28.65
CA LYS A 297 -0.32 3.81 -28.92
C LYS A 297 -1.20 3.63 -27.70
N LYS A 298 -2.48 3.95 -27.85
CA LYS A 298 -3.58 3.41 -27.05
C LYS A 298 -3.07 2.12 -26.44
N PHE A 299 -2.86 2.09 -25.12
CA PHE A 299 -2.66 0.82 -24.43
C PHE A 299 -3.77 -0.07 -24.96
N GLY A 300 -3.39 -1.07 -25.76
CA GLY A 300 -4.35 -2.06 -26.24
C GLY A 300 -5.03 -2.55 -24.98
N LYS A 301 -6.36 -2.62 -25.00
CA LYS A 301 -7.11 -3.22 -23.89
C LYS A 301 -6.32 -4.43 -23.40
N PHE A 302 -5.97 -4.43 -22.13
CA PHE A 302 -5.38 -5.58 -21.47
C PHE A 302 -6.11 -6.83 -21.97
N GLN A 303 -5.40 -7.67 -22.74
CA GLN A 303 -5.90 -8.98 -23.06
C GLN A 303 -5.52 -9.83 -21.86
N GLU A 304 -6.51 -10.12 -21.01
CA GLU A 304 -6.45 -11.26 -20.11
C GLU A 304 -5.83 -12.46 -20.86
N PRO A 305 -5.08 -13.35 -20.17
CA PRO A 305 -4.67 -14.62 -20.75
C PRO A 305 -5.87 -15.26 -21.45
N SER A 306 -5.67 -15.77 -22.67
CA SER A 306 -6.76 -16.35 -23.46
C SER A 306 -7.50 -17.37 -22.61
N GLN A 307 -8.76 -17.07 -22.28
CA GLN A 307 -9.57 -17.94 -21.44
C GLN A 307 -9.65 -19.35 -22.06
N PRO A 308 -9.68 -20.41 -21.24
CA PRO A 308 -9.74 -21.78 -21.74
C PRO A 308 -10.94 -21.94 -22.68
N GLY A 309 -10.72 -22.64 -23.79
CA GLY A 309 -11.73 -22.82 -24.82
C GLY A 309 -12.85 -23.76 -24.37
N SER A 310 -13.98 -23.72 -25.07
CA SER A 310 -15.15 -24.59 -24.77
C SER A 310 -14.88 -26.09 -24.83
N LYS A 311 -13.76 -26.52 -25.43
CA LYS A 311 -13.28 -27.91 -25.42
C LYS A 311 -12.48 -28.27 -24.17
N GLU A 312 -11.79 -27.30 -23.57
CA GLU A 312 -10.95 -27.51 -22.38
C GLU A 312 -11.79 -27.56 -21.10
N CYS A 313 -12.94 -26.88 -21.09
CA CYS A 313 -13.87 -26.83 -19.96
C CYS A 313 -14.99 -27.88 -19.98
N GLN A 314 -14.85 -29.01 -20.69
CA GLN A 314 -15.89 -30.04 -20.80
C GLN A 314 -15.79 -31.12 -19.70
N GLY A 315 -16.92 -31.79 -19.45
CA GLY A 315 -17.00 -32.91 -18.51
C GLY A 315 -16.64 -32.50 -17.07
N ASN A 316 -15.82 -33.31 -16.40
CA ASN A 316 -15.45 -33.08 -15.00
C ASN A 316 -14.58 -31.83 -14.78
N LYS A 317 -14.08 -31.20 -15.85
CA LYS A 317 -13.31 -29.94 -15.78
C LYS A 317 -14.20 -28.70 -15.82
N ALA A 318 -15.49 -28.83 -16.13
CA ALA A 318 -16.40 -27.68 -16.21
C ALA A 318 -16.45 -26.90 -14.90
N ASP A 319 -16.48 -27.58 -13.76
CA ASP A 319 -16.60 -26.92 -12.46
C ASP A 319 -15.24 -26.75 -11.76
N SER A 320 -14.13 -26.77 -12.52
CA SER A 320 -12.80 -26.43 -12.03
C SER A 320 -12.61 -24.92 -11.86
N GLU A 321 -11.75 -24.50 -10.95
CA GLU A 321 -11.46 -23.06 -10.70
C GLU A 321 -10.99 -22.32 -11.96
N GLU A 322 -10.27 -22.99 -12.86
CA GLU A 322 -9.81 -22.44 -14.15
C GLU A 322 -10.95 -22.16 -15.13
N CYS A 323 -12.06 -22.89 -15.04
CA CYS A 323 -13.19 -22.79 -15.98
C CYS A 323 -14.38 -22.01 -15.41
N LEU A 324 -14.60 -22.02 -14.10
CA LEU A 324 -15.76 -21.40 -13.45
C LEU A 324 -15.90 -19.91 -13.77
N GLY A 325 -16.96 -19.53 -14.48
CA GLY A 325 -17.28 -18.15 -14.82
C GLY A 325 -16.56 -17.61 -16.08
N THR A 326 -15.82 -18.45 -16.79
CA THR A 326 -15.26 -18.12 -18.12
C THR A 326 -16.34 -18.10 -19.20
N THR A 327 -16.02 -17.53 -20.38
CA THR A 327 -16.94 -17.54 -21.54
C THR A 327 -17.30 -18.98 -21.95
N ALA A 328 -16.31 -19.88 -21.97
CA ALA A 328 -16.50 -21.29 -22.26
C ALA A 328 -17.46 -21.97 -21.28
N TRP A 329 -17.36 -21.66 -19.99
CA TRP A 329 -18.24 -22.22 -18.97
C TRP A 329 -19.66 -21.66 -19.00
N CYS A 330 -19.80 -20.34 -19.16
CA CYS A 330 -21.12 -19.71 -19.31
C CYS A 330 -21.84 -20.26 -20.55
N ASP A 331 -21.13 -20.48 -21.67
CA ASP A 331 -21.71 -21.04 -22.89
C ASP A 331 -22.08 -22.53 -22.73
N LEU A 332 -21.29 -23.31 -21.97
CA LEU A 332 -21.59 -24.72 -21.63
C LEU A 332 -22.83 -24.86 -20.73
N LYS A 333 -22.98 -24.00 -19.71
CA LYS A 333 -24.11 -24.06 -18.77
C LYS A 333 -25.39 -23.42 -19.33
N ALA A 334 -25.25 -22.49 -20.28
CA ALA A 334 -26.39 -21.86 -20.94
C ALA A 334 -27.07 -22.76 -21.99
N ASN A 335 -26.52 -23.94 -22.32
CA ASN A 335 -27.10 -24.89 -23.29
C ASN A 335 -27.52 -24.24 -24.62
N GLY A 336 -26.75 -23.26 -25.11
CA GLY A 336 -27.03 -22.54 -26.35
C GLY A 336 -27.96 -21.32 -26.22
N ASP A 337 -28.41 -20.96 -25.01
CA ASP A 337 -29.12 -19.71 -24.75
C ASP A 337 -28.14 -18.53 -24.62
N THR A 338 -28.05 -17.73 -25.68
CA THR A 338 -27.15 -16.58 -25.77
C THR A 338 -27.43 -15.50 -24.72
N LYS A 339 -28.68 -15.31 -24.30
CA LYS A 339 -29.03 -14.31 -23.27
C LYS A 339 -28.65 -14.76 -21.87
N ALA A 340 -28.77 -16.05 -21.56
CA ALA A 340 -28.31 -16.61 -20.29
C ALA A 340 -26.78 -16.57 -20.20
N ALA A 341 -26.07 -16.83 -21.31
CA ALA A 341 -24.63 -16.69 -21.39
C ALA A 341 -24.16 -15.23 -21.19
N GLU A 342 -24.84 -14.25 -21.80
CA GLU A 342 -24.56 -12.82 -21.60
C GLU A 342 -24.87 -12.36 -20.17
N ALA A 343 -25.95 -12.83 -19.56
CA ALA A 343 -26.28 -12.52 -18.17
C ALA A 343 -25.25 -13.10 -17.17
N CYS A 344 -24.69 -14.28 -17.45
CA CYS A 344 -23.59 -14.90 -16.72
C CYS A 344 -22.33 -14.02 -16.80
N LYS A 345 -21.95 -13.58 -18.02
CA LYS A 345 -20.82 -12.67 -18.29
C LYS A 345 -20.98 -11.31 -17.59
N ASP A 346 -22.20 -10.77 -17.57
CA ASP A 346 -22.54 -9.47 -16.96
C ASP A 346 -22.54 -9.46 -15.43
N SER A 347 -22.55 -10.62 -14.78
CA SER A 347 -22.68 -10.73 -13.32
C SER A 347 -21.36 -10.53 -12.54
N ARG A 348 -20.21 -10.40 -13.21
CA ARG A 348 -18.89 -10.30 -12.55
C ARG A 348 -17.96 -9.20 -13.05
N SER A 349 -18.35 -8.38 -14.02
CA SER A 349 -17.61 -7.15 -14.34
C SER A 349 -18.11 -6.00 -13.45
N PRO A 350 -17.23 -5.21 -12.78
CA PRO A 350 -17.66 -3.99 -12.12
C PRO A 350 -18.39 -3.12 -13.15
N PRO A 351 -19.48 -2.42 -12.78
CA PRO A 351 -20.26 -1.68 -13.76
C PRO A 351 -19.36 -0.68 -14.49
N PRO A 352 -19.59 -0.39 -15.78
CA PRO A 352 -18.80 0.61 -16.49
C PRO A 352 -18.73 1.93 -15.71
N LYS A 353 -17.59 2.64 -15.73
CA LYS A 353 -17.35 3.86 -14.93
C LYS A 353 -18.49 4.88 -14.99
N LYS A 354 -19.04 5.13 -16.19
CA LYS A 354 -20.21 5.99 -16.41
C LYS A 354 -21.50 5.51 -15.69
N TRP A 355 -21.63 4.21 -15.51
CA TRP A 355 -22.74 3.58 -14.79
C TRP A 355 -22.54 3.68 -13.27
N GLN A 356 -21.30 3.53 -12.78
CA GLN A 356 -20.97 3.74 -11.37
C GLN A 356 -21.18 5.21 -10.96
N GLU A 357 -20.72 6.15 -11.78
CA GLU A 357 -20.93 7.60 -11.61
C GLU A 357 -22.43 7.92 -11.53
N LYS A 358 -23.24 7.32 -12.42
CA LYS A 358 -24.70 7.50 -12.43
C LYS A 358 -25.40 6.87 -11.22
N CYS A 359 -24.92 5.73 -10.70
CA CYS A 359 -25.43 5.20 -9.42
C CYS A 359 -25.08 6.12 -8.25
N LEU A 360 -23.86 6.68 -8.22
CA LEU A 360 -23.44 7.61 -7.16
C LEU A 360 -24.23 8.92 -7.21
N GLU A 361 -24.51 9.47 -8.39
CA GLU A 361 -25.35 10.67 -8.55
C GLU A 361 -26.77 10.49 -8.00
N VAL A 362 -27.30 9.27 -8.06
CA VAL A 362 -28.67 8.94 -7.61
C VAL A 362 -28.70 8.55 -6.13
N ALA A 363 -27.70 7.80 -5.65
CA ALA A 363 -27.66 7.27 -4.30
C ALA A 363 -27.12 8.27 -3.26
N LEU A 364 -26.15 9.11 -3.64
CA LEU A 364 -25.49 10.03 -2.73
C LEU A 364 -26.43 11.10 -2.13
N PRO A 365 -27.37 11.70 -2.88
CA PRO A 365 -28.29 12.69 -2.31
C PRO A 365 -29.25 12.06 -1.27
N VAL A 366 -29.78 10.87 -1.55
CA VAL A 366 -30.67 10.13 -0.64
C VAL A 366 -29.95 9.78 0.66
N TYR A 367 -28.67 9.39 0.54
CA TYR A 367 -27.80 9.13 1.67
C TYR A 367 -27.50 10.39 2.51
N GLN A 368 -27.17 11.49 1.85
CA GLN A 368 -26.91 12.78 2.50
C GLN A 368 -28.13 13.30 3.27
N GLU A 369 -29.33 13.14 2.71
CA GLU A 369 -30.59 13.54 3.35
C GLU A 369 -30.91 12.68 4.58
N CYS A 370 -30.72 11.36 4.52
CA CYS A 370 -30.91 10.51 5.68
C CYS A 370 -29.94 10.84 6.83
N ARG A 371 -28.67 11.12 6.50
CA ARG A 371 -27.66 11.51 7.50
C ARG A 371 -27.93 12.87 8.13
N SER A 372 -28.49 13.83 7.39
CA SER A 372 -28.81 15.15 7.95
C SER A 372 -30.01 15.12 8.89
N GLN A 373 -30.97 14.21 8.65
CA GLN A 373 -32.18 14.11 9.46
C GLN A 373 -32.02 13.16 10.66
N LYS A 374 -31.36 12.00 10.50
CA LYS A 374 -31.26 10.96 11.53
C LYS A 374 -29.90 10.24 11.51
N PRO A 375 -28.82 10.89 11.97
CA PRO A 375 -27.45 10.40 11.81
C PRO A 375 -27.18 9.02 12.43
N GLN A 376 -27.83 8.65 13.55
CA GLN A 376 -27.64 7.35 14.23
C GLN A 376 -28.62 6.25 13.80
N GLN A 377 -29.62 6.55 12.95
CA GLN A 377 -30.65 5.58 12.53
C GLN A 377 -30.62 5.29 11.02
N CYS A 378 -29.57 5.75 10.32
CA CYS A 378 -29.43 5.56 8.88
C CYS A 378 -28.92 4.14 8.60
N ASN A 379 -29.82 3.16 8.68
CA ASN A 379 -29.59 1.72 8.46
C ASN A 379 -30.41 1.21 7.25
N ASP A 380 -31.13 0.10 7.40
CA ASP A 380 -31.91 -0.58 6.35
C ASP A 380 -32.94 0.33 5.64
N GLN A 381 -33.39 1.41 6.29
CA GLN A 381 -34.30 2.38 5.67
C GLN A 381 -33.64 3.13 4.51
N VAL A 382 -32.37 3.54 4.64
CA VAL A 382 -31.65 4.23 3.55
C VAL A 382 -31.37 3.29 2.38
N ILE A 383 -31.14 2.01 2.69
CA ILE A 383 -30.97 0.96 1.69
C ILE A 383 -32.27 0.84 0.86
N ASN A 384 -33.43 0.80 1.51
CA ASN A 384 -34.71 0.74 0.82
C ASN A 384 -34.99 1.99 -0.03
N ASP A 385 -34.61 3.18 0.44
CA ASP A 385 -34.90 4.44 -0.25
C ASP A 385 -33.91 4.72 -1.40
N VAL A 386 -32.65 4.30 -1.28
CA VAL A 386 -31.71 4.25 -2.42
C VAL A 386 -32.20 3.23 -3.45
N GLY A 387 -32.73 2.08 -3.01
CA GLY A 387 -33.34 1.09 -3.91
C GLY A 387 -34.49 1.65 -4.74
N LYS A 388 -35.36 2.44 -4.12
CA LYS A 388 -36.45 3.15 -4.83
C LYS A 388 -35.91 4.21 -5.79
N ALA A 389 -34.87 4.96 -5.40
CA ALA A 389 -34.27 5.99 -6.24
C ALA A 389 -33.55 5.41 -7.47
N CYS A 390 -32.80 4.33 -7.30
CA CYS A 390 -32.15 3.60 -8.39
C CYS A 390 -33.18 2.98 -9.35
N ALA A 391 -34.26 2.38 -8.81
CA ALA A 391 -35.34 1.82 -9.63
C ALA A 391 -36.04 2.87 -10.50
N LYS A 392 -36.26 4.09 -9.98
CA LYS A 392 -36.81 5.22 -10.75
C LYS A 392 -35.93 5.65 -11.92
N GLN A 393 -34.63 5.38 -11.86
CA GLN A 393 -33.65 5.68 -12.92
C GLN A 393 -33.35 4.46 -13.80
N GLN A 394 -34.16 3.40 -13.70
CA GLN A 394 -33.98 2.11 -14.39
C GLN A 394 -32.62 1.44 -14.11
N LEU A 395 -32.00 1.76 -12.98
CA LEU A 395 -30.74 1.15 -12.56
C LEU A 395 -31.04 -0.14 -11.78
N LYS A 396 -30.31 -1.22 -12.08
CA LYS A 396 -30.43 -2.50 -11.34
C LYS A 396 -29.91 -2.32 -9.92
N TRP A 397 -30.82 -2.37 -8.95
CA TRP A 397 -30.56 -2.18 -7.53
C TRP A 397 -29.37 -2.99 -7.00
N THR A 398 -29.30 -4.29 -7.33
CA THR A 398 -28.24 -5.19 -6.87
C THR A 398 -26.85 -4.72 -7.30
N LYS A 399 -26.72 -4.13 -8.50
CA LYS A 399 -25.45 -3.59 -9.02
C LYS A 399 -25.11 -2.21 -8.45
N CYS A 400 -26.08 -1.34 -8.20
CA CYS A 400 -25.79 -0.08 -7.49
C CYS A 400 -25.37 -0.36 -6.04
N MET A 401 -25.88 -1.43 -5.42
CA MET A 401 -25.48 -1.83 -4.08
C MET A 401 -24.03 -2.29 -3.99
N GLU A 402 -23.45 -2.92 -5.01
CA GLU A 402 -22.03 -3.28 -5.02
C GLU A 402 -21.13 -2.03 -4.98
N VAL A 403 -21.54 -0.95 -5.66
CA VAL A 403 -20.86 0.36 -5.63
C VAL A 403 -21.08 1.09 -4.30
N PHE A 404 -22.24 0.90 -3.68
CA PHE A 404 -22.67 1.65 -2.49
C PHE A 404 -22.37 0.94 -1.15
N LYS A 405 -22.10 -0.37 -1.17
CA LYS A 405 -21.80 -1.21 0.00
C LYS A 405 -20.62 -0.70 0.83
N PRO A 406 -19.52 -0.19 0.24
CA PRO A 406 -18.45 0.45 1.02
C PRO A 406 -18.94 1.67 1.81
N LEU A 407 -19.89 2.44 1.27
CA LEU A 407 -20.45 3.64 1.89
C LEU A 407 -21.39 3.31 3.06
N LEU A 408 -22.18 2.24 2.91
CA LEU A 408 -23.00 1.70 4.00
C LEU A 408 -22.17 1.09 5.13
N GLN A 409 -21.03 0.49 4.81
CA GLN A 409 -20.08 -0.02 5.81
C GLN A 409 -19.46 1.11 6.64
N LEU A 410 -19.22 2.28 6.04
CA LEU A 410 -18.78 3.48 6.76
C LEU A 410 -19.84 4.02 7.72
N CYS A 411 -21.14 3.85 7.40
CA CYS A 411 -22.26 4.25 8.26
C CYS A 411 -22.41 3.44 9.55
N LYS A 412 -21.84 2.23 9.61
CA LYS A 412 -21.86 1.39 10.81
C LYS A 412 -20.81 1.77 11.85
N SER A 413 -20.02 2.82 11.58
CA SER A 413 -19.04 3.37 12.51
C SER A 413 -19.54 4.70 13.07
N ASP A 414 -19.50 4.85 14.40
CA ASP A 414 -20.10 5.98 15.14
C ASP A 414 -19.39 7.34 14.94
N SER A 415 -18.36 7.43 14.09
CA SER A 415 -17.38 8.53 14.11
C SER A 415 -17.41 9.53 12.95
N CYS A 416 -18.30 9.39 11.95
CA CYS A 416 -18.13 10.16 10.71
C CYS A 416 -19.05 11.40 10.56
N GLN A 417 -18.57 12.63 10.82
CA GLN A 417 -19.22 13.87 10.35
C GLN A 417 -18.61 14.32 9.00
N ALA A 418 -19.42 14.35 7.94
CA ALA A 418 -18.98 14.73 6.60
C ALA A 418 -19.21 16.22 6.34
N ASP A 419 -18.13 16.91 5.96
CA ASP A 419 -18.14 18.29 5.46
C ASP A 419 -18.32 18.23 3.93
N VAL A 420 -19.44 18.77 3.45
CA VAL A 420 -19.92 18.60 2.06
C VAL A 420 -19.49 19.82 1.24
N SER A 421 -18.26 19.77 0.74
CA SER A 421 -17.92 20.50 -0.48
C SER A 421 -16.96 19.68 -1.34
N ILE A 422 -17.31 19.57 -2.62
CA ILE A 422 -16.50 19.12 -3.75
C ILE A 422 -16.67 17.63 -4.17
N LYS A 423 -17.05 17.50 -5.44
CA LYS A 423 -17.57 16.35 -6.18
C LYS A 423 -16.63 15.16 -6.44
N THR A 424 -15.47 14.96 -5.79
CA THR A 424 -14.52 13.96 -6.32
C THR A 424 -13.53 13.25 -5.40
N LYS A 425 -13.55 13.39 -4.08
CA LYS A 425 -12.59 12.65 -3.23
C LYS A 425 -13.23 12.18 -1.92
N TRP A 426 -13.19 10.86 -1.68
CA TRP A 426 -13.70 10.23 -0.48
C TRP A 426 -12.54 10.02 0.49
N ALA A 427 -12.48 10.84 1.55
CA ALA A 427 -11.60 10.63 2.69
C ALA A 427 -12.46 10.38 3.93
N CYS A 428 -12.21 9.28 4.62
CA CYS A 428 -12.80 9.03 5.94
C CYS A 428 -12.04 9.88 6.97
N LYS A 429 -12.74 10.77 7.67
CA LYS A 429 -12.20 11.37 8.89
C LYS A 429 -12.41 10.39 10.05
N SER A 430 -11.33 9.75 10.48
CA SER A 430 -10.74 9.92 11.82
C SER A 430 -9.42 9.18 11.85
#